data_AF-A0A927VCI1-F1
#
_entry.id   AF-A0A927VCI1-F1
#
_cell.length_a   1.000
_cell.length_b   1.000
_cell.length_c   1.000
_cell.angle_alpha   90.00
_cell.angle_beta   90.00
_cell.angle_gamma   90.00
#
_symmetry.space_group_name_H-M   'P 1'
#
loop_
_entity.id
_entity.type
_entity.pdbx_description
1 polymer ?
#
loop_
_entity_poly.entity_id
_entity_poly.type
_entity_poly.pdbx_seq_one_letter_code
_entity_poly.pdbx_strand_id
1 'polypeptide(L)'
;MALKISYTELTALTGQMEKAAENIMTVYDSMLTAVNSLVENGYMEAESANSYVDNFTSLIGPSITELNSLVVSFYTQLNTICDNFADVDAQIAAKIRA
;
A
#
# COMPACT_ATOMS: atom_id res chain seq x y z
N MET A 1 14.76 -25.22 -17.26
CA MET A 1 14.95 -24.31 -16.11
C MET A 1 13.56 -23.89 -15.68
N ALA A 2 13.00 -24.51 -14.64
CA ALA A 2 11.63 -24.21 -14.19
C ALA A 2 11.66 -22.96 -13.31
N LEU A 3 10.89 -21.92 -13.69
CA LEU A 3 10.60 -20.78 -12.82
C LEU A 3 9.88 -21.33 -11.59
N LYS A 4 10.62 -21.48 -10.50
CA LYS A 4 10.15 -22.11 -9.25
C LYS A 4 9.61 -21.04 -8.31
N ILE A 5 8.80 -20.12 -8.82
CA ILE A 5 8.01 -19.23 -7.98
C ILE A 5 6.61 -19.81 -7.99
N SER A 6 6.12 -20.26 -6.83
CA SER A 6 4.78 -20.81 -6.73
C SER A 6 3.76 -19.69 -6.90
N TYR A 7 2.77 -19.88 -7.78
CA TYR A 7 1.62 -18.98 -7.93
C TYR A 7 0.96 -18.67 -6.57
N THR A 8 0.89 -19.66 -5.69
CA THR A 8 0.37 -19.52 -4.33
C THR A 8 1.24 -18.62 -3.45
N GLU A 9 2.57 -18.69 -3.60
CA GLU A 9 3.51 -17.83 -2.85
C GLU A 9 3.39 -16.37 -3.31
N LEU A 10 3.25 -16.13 -4.62
CA LEU A 10 3.03 -14.78 -5.15
C LEU A 10 1.69 -14.20 -4.69
N THR A 11 0.61 -14.97 -4.77
CA THR A 11 -0.72 -14.53 -4.32
C THR A 11 -0.73 -14.22 -2.81
N ALA A 12 -0.03 -15.04 -2.01
CA ALA A 12 0.11 -14.78 -0.58
C ALA A 12 0.96 -13.52 -0.29
N LEU A 13 1.97 -13.25 -1.12
CA LEU A 13 2.79 -12.04 -1.00
C LEU A 13 1.99 -10.80 -1.39
N THR A 14 1.24 -10.82 -2.50
CA THR A 14 0.44 -9.65 -2.93
C THR A 14 -0.63 -9.29 -1.92
N GLY A 15 -1.30 -10.27 -1.31
CA GLY A 15 -2.23 -10.01 -0.20
C GLY A 15 -1.57 -9.41 1.04
N GLN A 16 -0.33 -9.80 1.37
CA GLN A 16 0.43 -9.16 2.45
C GLN A 16 0.79 -7.69 2.11
N MET A 17 1.12 -7.42 0.86
CA MET A 17 1.47 -6.07 0.40
C MET A 17 0.25 -5.14 0.34
N GLU A 18 -0.91 -5.65 -0.07
CA GLU A 18 -2.19 -4.93 -0.03
C GLU A 18 -2.51 -4.51 1.41
N LYS A 19 -2.43 -5.44 2.36
CA LYS A 19 -2.61 -5.13 3.78
C LYS A 19 -1.57 -4.14 4.31
N ALA A 20 -0.33 -4.20 3.84
CA ALA A 20 0.71 -3.25 4.24
C ALA A 20 0.39 -1.83 3.72
N ALA A 21 -0.08 -1.69 2.49
CA ALA A 21 -0.52 -0.42 1.92
C ALA A 21 -1.66 0.21 2.74
N GLU A 22 -2.68 -0.57 3.07
CA GLU A 22 -3.79 -0.14 3.95
C GLU A 22 -3.30 0.32 5.33
N ASN A 23 -2.39 -0.45 5.93
CA ASN A 23 -1.84 -0.13 7.24
C ASN A 23 -1.01 1.18 7.23
N ILE A 24 -0.23 1.43 6.18
CA ILE A 24 0.57 2.66 6.04
C ILE A 24 -0.35 3.88 6.07
N MET A 25 -1.42 3.86 5.27
CA MET A 25 -2.38 4.96 5.21
C MET A 25 -3.15 5.12 6.52
N THR A 26 -3.58 4.01 7.13
CA THR A 26 -4.29 4.02 8.43
C THR A 26 -3.46 4.67 9.54
N VAL A 27 -2.16 4.33 9.61
CA VAL A 27 -1.25 4.91 10.59
C VAL A 27 -1.05 6.40 10.30
N TYR A 28 -0.87 6.79 9.03
CA TYR A 28 -0.72 8.20 8.66
C TYR A 28 -1.96 9.03 9.02
N ASP A 29 -3.17 8.54 8.76
CA ASP A 29 -4.42 9.22 9.13
C ASP A 29 -4.55 9.36 10.65
N SER A 30 -4.11 8.34 11.41
CA SER A 30 -4.07 8.39 12.87
C SER A 30 -3.08 9.44 13.38
N MET A 31 -1.90 9.55 12.75
CA MET A 31 -0.92 10.59 13.06
C MET A 31 -1.46 11.98 12.76
N LEU A 32 -2.10 12.17 11.59
CA LEU A 32 -2.71 13.44 11.21
C LEU A 32 -3.80 13.87 12.19
N THR A 33 -4.65 12.91 12.61
CA THR A 33 -5.69 13.15 13.62
C THR A 33 -5.08 13.59 14.95
N ALA A 34 -4.02 12.91 15.42
CA ALA A 34 -3.33 13.26 16.65
C ALA A 34 -2.70 14.67 16.56
N VAL A 35 -2.08 15.00 15.44
CA VAL A 35 -1.46 16.32 15.21
C VAL A 35 -2.52 17.43 15.16
N ASN A 36 -3.63 17.22 14.44
CA ASN A 36 -4.74 18.18 14.38
C ASN A 36 -5.39 18.40 15.75
N SER A 37 -5.45 17.37 16.60
CA SER A 37 -5.99 17.49 17.95
C SER A 37 -5.21 18.47 18.85
N LEU A 38 -3.96 18.77 18.52
CA LEU A 38 -3.16 19.78 19.24
C LEU A 38 -3.69 21.20 18.99
N VAL A 39 -4.22 21.45 17.79
CA VAL A 39 -4.87 22.72 17.41
C VAL A 39 -6.24 22.81 18.08
N GLU A 40 -7.05 21.75 17.94
CA GLU A 40 -8.47 21.76 18.34
C GLU A 40 -8.66 21.81 19.86
N ASN A 41 -7.77 21.20 20.64
CA ASN A 41 -7.88 21.16 22.10
C ASN A 41 -7.13 22.29 22.81
N GLY A 42 -6.53 23.23 22.07
CA GLY A 42 -5.79 24.36 22.64
C GLY A 42 -4.55 23.96 23.44
N TYR A 43 -3.94 22.81 23.13
CA TYR A 43 -2.71 22.35 23.79
C TYR A 43 -1.50 23.23 23.45
N MET A 44 -1.57 23.98 22.35
CA MET A 44 -0.56 24.94 21.91
C MET A 44 -1.23 26.25 21.46
N GLU A 45 -0.50 27.36 21.49
CA GLU A 45 -0.98 28.61 20.89
C GLU A 45 -1.29 28.39 19.40
N ALA A 46 -2.41 28.93 18.93
CA ALA A 46 -2.98 28.60 17.62
C ALA A 46 -1.99 28.72 16.45
N GLU A 47 -1.12 29.74 16.45
CA GLU A 47 -0.11 29.94 15.42
C GLU A 47 1.00 28.86 15.47
N SER A 48 1.46 28.50 16.67
CA SER A 48 2.46 27.44 16.86
C SER A 48 1.89 26.06 16.52
N ALA A 49 0.63 25.82 16.88
CA ALA A 49 -0.08 24.58 16.58
C ALA A 49 -0.25 24.39 15.06
N ASN A 50 -0.72 25.43 14.36
CA ASN A 50 -0.87 25.42 12.91
C ASN A 50 0.46 25.21 12.19
N SER A 51 1.53 25.92 12.60
CA SER A 51 2.87 25.74 12.04
C SER A 51 3.39 24.31 12.24
N TYR A 52 3.11 23.68 13.38
CA TYR A 52 3.47 22.29 13.62
C TYR A 52 2.71 21.32 12.70
N VAL A 53 1.40 21.52 12.50
CA VAL A 53 0.59 20.73 11.57
C VAL A 53 1.08 20.88 10.13
N ASP A 54 1.38 22.11 9.70
CA ASP A 54 1.87 22.40 8.35
C ASP A 54 3.24 21.75 8.11
N ASN A 55 4.14 21.83 9.10
CA ASN A 55 5.44 21.15 9.03
C ASN A 55 5.28 19.62 9.00
N PHE A 56 4.38 19.06 9.81
CA PHE A 56 4.12 17.63 9.80
C PHE A 56 3.61 17.14 8.44
N THR A 57 2.60 17.81 7.90
CA THR A 57 1.95 17.43 6.64
C THR A 57 2.88 17.63 5.44
N SER A 58 3.66 18.71 5.40
CA SER A 58 4.61 18.97 4.33
C SER A 58 5.82 18.03 4.32
N LEU A 59 6.27 17.59 5.49
CA LEU A 59 7.49 16.79 5.62
C LEU A 59 7.22 15.29 5.50
N ILE A 60 6.11 14.81 6.06
CA ILE A 60 5.79 13.37 6.13
C ILE A 60 4.79 12.95 5.04
N GLY A 61 3.79 13.78 4.75
CA GLY A 61 2.70 13.44 3.83
C GLY A 61 3.15 12.99 2.43
N PRO A 62 4.05 13.72 1.74
CA PRO A 62 4.54 13.31 0.43
C PRO A 62 5.25 11.95 0.45
N SER A 63 6.13 11.74 1.44
CA SER A 63 6.92 10.51 1.57
C SER A 63 6.05 9.28 1.83
N ILE A 64 5.02 9.42 2.68
CA ILE A 64 4.09 8.32 2.96
C ILE A 64 3.22 8.01 1.73
N THR A 65 2.74 9.05 1.05
CA THR A 65 1.95 8.88 -0.18
C THR A 65 2.76 8.19 -1.28
N GLU A 66 4.02 8.57 -1.45
CA GLU A 66 4.93 7.94 -2.41
C GLU A 66 5.22 6.49 -2.05
N LEU A 67 5.53 6.20 -0.78
CA LEU A 67 5.74 4.82 -0.31
C LEU A 67 4.51 3.95 -0.56
N ASN A 68 3.31 4.44 -0.22
CA ASN A 68 2.06 3.72 -0.46
C ASN A 68 1.86 3.48 -1.96
N SER A 69 2.08 4.49 -2.80
CA SER A 69 1.98 4.36 -4.26
C SER A 69 2.95 3.32 -4.83
N LEU A 70 4.17 3.23 -4.30
CA LEU A 70 5.16 2.23 -4.72
C LEU A 70 4.70 0.81 -4.36
N VAL A 71 4.22 0.62 -3.13
CA VAL A 71 3.69 -0.68 -2.68
C VAL A 71 2.50 -1.10 -3.53
N VAL A 72 1.55 -0.17 -3.78
CA VAL A 72 0.38 -0.38 -4.64
C VAL A 72 0.76 -0.77 -6.06
N SER A 73 1.69 -0.01 -6.66
CA SER A 73 2.17 -0.31 -8.00
C SER A 73 2.79 -1.70 -8.10
N PHE A 74 3.60 -2.08 -7.11
CA PHE A 74 4.29 -3.35 -7.12
C PHE A 74 3.34 -4.55 -6.98
N TYR A 75 2.43 -4.53 -6.01
CA TYR A 75 1.50 -5.67 -5.87
C TYR A 75 0.50 -5.74 -7.02
N THR A 76 0.12 -4.61 -7.64
CA THR A 76 -0.75 -4.59 -8.83
C THR A 76 -0.07 -5.25 -10.02
N GLN A 77 1.23 -4.96 -10.24
CA GLN A 77 2.02 -5.61 -11.29
C GLN A 77 2.14 -7.12 -11.03
N LEU A 78 2.40 -7.52 -9.78
CA LEU A 78 2.47 -8.93 -9.41
C LEU A 78 1.13 -9.65 -9.61
N ASN A 79 0.00 -9.04 -9.22
CA ASN A 79 -1.33 -9.60 -9.46
C ASN A 79 -1.59 -9.80 -10.95
N THR A 80 -1.21 -8.83 -11.79
CA THR A 80 -1.34 -8.94 -13.26
C THR A 80 -0.53 -10.13 -13.80
N ILE A 81 0.67 -10.35 -13.27
CA ILE A 81 1.51 -11.49 -13.65
C ILE A 81 0.85 -12.81 -13.22
N CYS A 82 0.31 -12.88 -12.00
CA CYS A 82 -0.44 -14.03 -11.51
C CYS A 82 -1.63 -14.36 -12.42
N ASP A 83 -2.46 -13.35 -12.76
CA ASP A 83 -3.64 -13.54 -13.60
C ASP A 83 -3.26 -14.09 -14.99
N ASN A 84 -2.18 -13.57 -15.59
CA ASN A 84 -1.67 -14.07 -16.87
C ASN A 84 -1.20 -15.53 -16.77
N PHE A 85 -0.56 -15.93 -15.66
CA PHE A 85 -0.17 -17.34 -15.47
C PHE A 85 -1.39 -18.25 -15.34
N ALA A 86 -2.40 -17.84 -14.57
CA ALA A 86 -3.62 -18.61 -14.39
C ALA A 86 -4.36 -18.82 -15.73
N ASP A 87 -4.41 -17.80 -16.58
CA ASP A 87 -5.02 -17.90 -17.92
C ASP A 87 -4.24 -18.86 -18.84
N VAL A 88 -2.92 -18.75 -18.89
CA VAL A 88 -2.08 -19.66 -19.69
C VAL A 88 -2.23 -21.11 -19.22
N ASP A 89 -2.22 -21.35 -17.91
CA ASP A 89 -2.42 -22.69 -17.34
C ASP A 89 -3.80 -23.26 -17.70
N ALA A 90 -4.85 -22.44 -17.64
CA ALA A 90 -6.21 -22.83 -18.02
C ALA A 90 -6.29 -23.21 -19.51
N GLN A 91 -5.65 -22.42 -20.40
CA GLN A 91 -5.60 -22.71 -21.83
C GLN A 91 -4.85 -24.02 -22.14
N ILE A 92 -3.74 -24.30 -21.44
CA ILE A 92 -2.99 -25.56 -21.59
C ILE A 92 -3.84 -26.74 -21.11
N ALA A 93 -4.47 -26.62 -19.94
CA ALA A 93 -5.34 -27.67 -19.39
C ALA A 93 -6.52 -27.99 -20.32
N ALA A 94 -7.11 -26.98 -20.97
CA ALA A 94 -8.16 -27.18 -21.95
C ALA A 94 -7.66 -27.96 -23.19
N LYS A 95 -6.45 -27.66 -23.68
CA LYS A 95 -5.85 -28.37 -24.83
C LYS A 95 -5.50 -29.83 -24.55
N ILE A 96 -5.16 -30.18 -23.30
CA ILE A 96 -4.86 -31.57 -22.91
C ILE A 96 -6.14 -32.41 -22.77
N ARG A 97 -7.28 -31.77 -22.49
CA ARG A 97 -8.59 -32.43 -22.31
C ARG A 97 -9.39 -32.59 -23.61
N ALA A 98 -8.96 -31.94 -24.69
CA ALA A 98 -9.55 -32.02 -26.03
C ALA A 98 -8.93 -33.16 -26.83
#